data_AF-A0A0A9WPK6-F1
#
_entry.id   AF-A0A0A9WPK6-F1
#
_cell.length_a   1.000
_cell.length_b   1.000
_cell.length_c   1.000
_cell.angle_alpha   90.00
_cell.angle_beta   90.00
_cell.angle_gamma   90.00
#
_symmetry.space_group_name_H-M   'P 1'
#
loop_
_entity.id
_entity.type
_entity.pdbx_description
1 polymer ?
#
loop_
_entity_poly.entity_id
_entity_poly.type
_entity_poly.pdbx_seq_one_letter_code
_entity_poly.pdbx_strand_id
1 'polypeptide(L)'
;MVLQMVSPVPDIILKQLDRNWEFVVMACDGIWEVMTNEMVVQFVRSRLMDRIPLQNIAEALITSCLSPKCTGMSVGCDNMSVIIIQFRWNRSDTGAARQPTPQTQHQVKTKTRKTNK
;
A
#
# COMPACT_ATOMS: atom_id res chain seq x y z
N MET A 1 5.53 -19.40 -35.69
CA MET A 1 4.83 -18.99 -34.46
C MET A 1 3.57 -18.27 -34.87
N VAL A 2 2.40 -18.74 -34.42
CA VAL A 2 1.12 -18.10 -34.74
C VAL A 2 0.90 -17.00 -33.70
N LEU A 3 0.71 -15.76 -34.13
CA LEU A 3 0.36 -14.64 -33.23
C LEU A 3 -1.12 -14.77 -32.82
N GLN A 4 -1.39 -14.72 -31.52
CA GLN A 4 -2.74 -14.65 -30.95
C GLN A 4 -3.10 -13.18 -30.71
N MET A 5 -4.40 -12.84 -30.75
CA MET A 5 -4.87 -11.49 -30.38
C MET A 5 -4.56 -11.16 -28.91
N VAL A 6 -4.54 -12.18 -28.05
CA VAL A 6 -4.13 -12.08 -26.65
C VAL A 6 -2.82 -12.85 -26.47
N SER A 7 -1.80 -12.19 -25.95
CA SER A 7 -0.49 -12.80 -25.70
C SER A 7 -0.45 -13.43 -24.30
N PRO A 8 0.00 -14.69 -24.16
CA PRO A 8 0.27 -15.29 -22.85
C PRO A 8 1.65 -14.93 -22.30
N VAL A 9 2.44 -14.11 -23.00
CA VAL A 9 3.79 -13.74 -22.60
C VAL A 9 3.71 -12.68 -21.49
N PRO A 10 4.29 -12.92 -20.30
CA PRO A 10 4.27 -11.95 -19.21
C PRO A 10 5.34 -10.86 -19.40
N ASP A 11 5.09 -9.69 -18.81
CA ASP A 11 6.13 -8.70 -18.58
C ASP A 11 6.98 -9.10 -17.36
N ILE A 12 8.30 -9.12 -17.52
CA ILE A 12 9.25 -9.53 -16.47
C ILE A 12 10.08 -8.32 -16.05
N ILE A 13 9.98 -7.94 -14.77
CA ILE A 13 10.75 -6.86 -14.18
C ILE A 13 11.61 -7.42 -13.04
N LEU A 14 12.94 -7.33 -13.18
CA LEU A 14 13.87 -7.70 -12.12
C LEU A 14 14.19 -6.46 -11.28
N LYS A 15 14.04 -6.59 -9.96
CA LYS A 15 14.45 -5.57 -8.97
C LYS A 15 15.33 -6.23 -7.93
N GLN A 16 16.48 -5.62 -7.64
CA GLN A 16 17.32 -6.04 -6.53
C GLN A 16 16.65 -5.61 -5.22
N LEU A 17 16.40 -6.56 -4.33
CA LEU A 17 15.89 -6.25 -3.00
C LEU A 17 17.00 -5.60 -2.16
N ASP A 18 16.64 -4.52 -1.49
CA ASP A 18 17.48 -3.86 -0.51
C ASP A 18 16.69 -3.54 0.77
N ARG A 19 17.37 -3.08 1.82
CA ARG A 19 16.77 -2.81 3.13
C ARG A 19 15.72 -1.70 3.14
N ASN A 20 15.56 -0.94 2.07
CA ASN A 20 14.52 0.08 1.94
C ASN A 20 13.17 -0.54 1.55
N TRP A 21 13.16 -1.80 1.10
CA TRP A 21 11.94 -2.54 0.83
C TRP A 21 11.36 -3.07 2.15
N GLU A 22 10.17 -2.60 2.51
CA GLU A 22 9.50 -3.02 3.74
C GLU A 22 8.57 -4.21 3.50
N PHE A 23 7.77 -4.15 2.43
CA PHE A 23 6.81 -5.17 2.05
C PHE A 23 6.43 -5.05 0.57
N VAL A 24 5.77 -6.07 0.04
CA VAL A 24 5.10 -6.08 -1.27
C VAL A 24 3.63 -6.42 -1.07
N VAL A 25 2.76 -5.73 -1.81
CA VAL A 25 1.34 -6.09 -1.93
C VAL A 25 1.08 -6.52 -3.36
N MET A 26 0.47 -7.69 -3.53
CA MET A 26 -0.07 -8.16 -4.80
C MET A 26 -1.57 -8.34 -4.63
N ALA A 27 -2.37 -7.82 -5.56
CA ALA A 27 -3.82 -7.95 -5.51
C ALA A 27 -4.41 -7.96 -6.92
N CYS A 28 -5.62 -8.49 -7.06
CA CYS A 28 -6.41 -8.35 -8.29
C CYS A 28 -6.94 -6.92 -8.46
N ASP A 29 -7.42 -6.62 -9.67
CA ASP A 29 -8.10 -5.38 -10.06
C ASP A 29 -9.22 -4.99 -9.10
N GLY A 30 -10.01 -5.94 -8.58
CA GLY A 30 -11.07 -5.65 -7.60
C GLY A 30 -10.61 -4.85 -6.36
N ILE A 31 -9.33 -4.91 -5.97
CA ILE A 31 -8.75 -4.03 -4.93
C ILE A 31 -8.37 -2.66 -5.52
N TRP A 32 -7.69 -2.66 -6.67
CA TRP A 32 -7.14 -1.47 -7.30
C TRP A 32 -8.22 -0.56 -7.94
N GLU A 33 -9.42 -1.09 -8.18
CA GLU A 33 -10.60 -0.31 -8.56
C GLU A 33 -11.12 0.56 -7.40
N VAL A 34 -10.84 0.16 -6.15
CA VAL A 34 -11.36 0.84 -4.94
C VAL A 34 -10.28 1.69 -4.25
N MET A 35 -9.03 1.23 -4.25
CA MET A 35 -7.92 1.87 -3.54
C MET A 35 -6.75 2.17 -4.46
N THR A 36 -6.16 3.36 -4.34
CA THR A 36 -4.91 3.69 -5.03
C THR A 36 -3.71 2.99 -4.38
N ASN A 37 -2.59 2.94 -5.10
CA ASN A 37 -1.32 2.42 -4.60
C ASN A 37 -0.93 3.04 -3.25
N GLU A 38 -1.03 4.37 -3.13
CA GLU A 38 -0.68 5.10 -1.92
C GLU A 38 -1.60 4.76 -0.75
N MET A 39 -2.91 4.62 -1.01
CA MET A 39 -3.88 4.23 0.01
C MET A 39 -3.57 2.84 0.55
N VAL A 40 -3.29 1.87 -0.33
CA VAL A 40 -2.94 0.50 0.06
C VAL A 40 -1.62 0.48 0.85
N VAL A 41 -0.58 1.17 0.37
CA VAL A 41 0.71 1.25 1.07
C VAL A 41 0.54 1.86 2.45
N GLN A 42 -0.20 2.97 2.58
CA GLN A 42 -0.42 3.61 3.87
C GLN A 42 -1.25 2.73 4.81
N PHE A 43 -2.28 2.06 4.28
CA PHE A 43 -3.15 1.15 5.02
C PHE A 43 -2.37 -0.01 5.64
N VAL A 44 -1.50 -0.64 4.83
CA VAL A 44 -0.68 -1.78 5.26
C VAL A 44 0.43 -1.31 6.20
N ARG A 45 1.16 -0.23 5.86
CA ARG A 45 2.29 0.26 6.65
C ARG A 45 1.87 0.65 8.07
N SER A 46 0.76 1.38 8.24
CA SER A 46 0.31 1.78 9.59
C SER A 46 0.00 0.56 10.47
N ARG A 47 -0.68 -0.44 9.91
CA ARG A 47 -1.06 -1.66 10.65
C ARG A 47 0.13 -2.57 10.98
N LEU A 48 1.15 -2.58 10.12
CA LEU A 48 2.42 -3.23 10.41
C LEU A 48 3.15 -2.55 11.59
N MET A 49 3.11 -1.22 11.67
CA MET A 49 3.67 -0.47 12.81
C MET A 49 2.93 -0.81 14.11
N ASP A 50 1.61 -1.00 14.03
CA ASP A 50 0.76 -1.43 15.15
C ASP A 50 0.88 -2.94 15.48
N ARG A 51 1.81 -3.66 14.83
CA ARG A 51 2.08 -5.09 15.05
C ARG A 51 0.87 -5.99 14.78
N ILE A 52 -0.05 -5.56 13.93
CA ILE A 52 -1.19 -6.37 13.54
C ILE A 52 -0.71 -7.56 12.68
N PRO A 53 -1.17 -8.80 12.93
CA PRO A 53 -0.83 -9.95 12.10
C PRO A 53 -1.22 -9.75 10.63
N LEU A 54 -0.37 -10.19 9.70
CA LEU A 54 -0.59 -10.01 8.25
C LEU A 54 -1.96 -10.52 7.77
N GLN A 55 -2.43 -11.64 8.33
CA GLN A 55 -3.75 -12.20 8.02
C GLN A 55 -4.86 -11.19 8.31
N ASN A 56 -4.84 -10.55 9.47
CA ASN A 56 -5.83 -9.55 9.86
C ASN A 56 -5.71 -8.28 9.02
N ILE A 57 -4.50 -7.91 8.60
CA ILE A 57 -4.30 -6.78 7.67
C ILE A 57 -4.93 -7.09 6.30
N ALA A 58 -4.70 -8.29 5.77
CA ALA A 58 -5.26 -8.73 4.50
C ALA A 58 -6.80 -8.77 4.53
N GLU A 59 -7.39 -9.34 5.59
CA GLU A 59 -8.84 -9.37 5.79
C GLU A 59 -9.43 -7.97 5.91
N ALA A 60 -8.80 -7.09 6.70
CA ALA A 60 -9.25 -5.71 6.84
C ALA A 60 -9.15 -4.93 5.52
N LEU A 61 -8.13 -5.20 4.70
CA LEU A 61 -7.94 -4.55 3.40
C LEU A 61 -9.05 -4.96 2.43
N ILE A 62 -9.32 -6.26 2.31
CA ILE A 62 -10.45 -6.77 1.51
C ILE A 62 -11.76 -6.16 2.00
N THR A 63 -12.02 -6.20 3.31
CA THR A 63 -13.25 -5.66 3.90
C THR A 63 -13.46 -4.18 3.59
N SER A 64 -12.37 -3.41 3.56
CA SER A 64 -12.42 -1.97 3.24
C SER A 64 -12.74 -1.68 1.78
N CYS A 65 -12.58 -2.67 0.90
CA CYS A 65 -12.88 -2.55 -0.53
C CYS A 65 -14.30 -3.02 -0.89
N LEU A 66 -14.95 -3.79 -0.01
CA LEU A 66 -16.30 -4.33 -0.27
C LEU A 66 -17.36 -3.23 -0.28
N SER A 67 -18.21 -3.26 -1.30
CA SER A 67 -19.37 -2.36 -1.35
C SER A 67 -20.34 -2.67 -0.20
N PRO A 68 -20.88 -1.66 0.50
CA PRO A 68 -21.92 -1.88 1.52
C PRO A 68 -23.25 -2.35 0.91
N LYS A 69 -23.48 -2.13 -0.39
CA LYS A 69 -24.67 -2.57 -1.13
C LYS A 69 -24.31 -2.93 -2.57
N CYS A 70 -24.58 -4.17 -2.97
CA CYS A 70 -24.39 -4.62 -4.35
C CYS A 70 -25.63 -4.28 -5.19
N THR A 71 -25.78 -3.02 -5.60
CA THR A 71 -26.84 -2.58 -6.51
C THR A 71 -26.24 -1.86 -7.71
N GLY A 72 -26.29 -2.48 -8.89
CA GLY A 72 -25.77 -1.92 -10.15
C GLY A 72 -24.29 -2.20 -10.39
N MET A 73 -23.65 -1.36 -11.23
CA MET A 73 -22.22 -1.40 -11.57
C MET A 73 -21.38 -0.69 -10.51
N SER A 74 -21.61 -1.02 -9.24
CA SER A 74 -20.98 -0.37 -8.09
C SER A 74 -19.59 -0.93 -7.83
N VAL A 75 -18.62 -0.05 -7.58
CA VAL A 75 -17.25 -0.37 -7.17
C VAL A 75 -17.28 -1.25 -5.92
N GLY A 76 -16.43 -2.28 -5.87
CA GLY A 76 -16.32 -3.17 -4.71
C GLY A 76 -17.26 -4.39 -4.73
N CYS A 77 -17.77 -4.77 -5.91
CA CYS A 77 -18.60 -5.98 -6.12
C CYS A 77 -17.85 -7.14 -6.81
N ASP A 78 -16.56 -7.00 -7.09
CA ASP A 78 -15.73 -8.01 -7.75
C ASP A 78 -15.17 -9.05 -6.76
N ASN A 79 -14.56 -10.11 -7.28
CA ASN A 79 -13.68 -11.00 -6.53
C ASN A 79 -12.47 -10.21 -6.04
N MET A 80 -12.14 -10.38 -4.75
CA MET A 80 -11.01 -9.70 -4.12
C MET A 80 -10.02 -10.70 -3.57
N SER A 81 -8.78 -10.59 -4.00
CA SER A 81 -7.65 -11.40 -3.53
C SER A 81 -6.46 -10.50 -3.28
N VAL A 82 -5.79 -10.69 -2.15
CA VAL A 82 -4.58 -9.94 -1.79
C VAL A 82 -3.56 -10.86 -1.13
N ILE A 83 -2.29 -10.64 -1.47
CA ILE A 83 -1.12 -11.26 -0.85
C ILE A 83 -0.23 -10.13 -0.33
N ILE A 84 0.12 -10.18 0.95
CA ILE A 84 1.03 -9.24 1.60
C ILE A 84 2.29 -10.00 2.00
N ILE A 85 3.44 -9.57 1.47
CA ILE A 85 4.75 -10.15 1.76
C ILE A 85 5.54 -9.14 2.56
N GLN A 86 5.85 -9.45 3.83
CA GLN A 86 6.70 -8.60 4.67
C GLN A 86 8.15 -9.07 4.63
N PHE A 87 9.08 -8.16 4.32
CA PHE A 87 10.51 -8.47 4.39
C PHE A 87 11.02 -8.36 5.83
N ARG A 88 11.73 -9.38 6.30
CA ARG A 88 12.36 -9.41 7.63
C ARG A 88 13.87 -9.33 7.47
N TRP A 89 14.39 -8.12 7.52
CA TRP A 89 15.82 -7.86 7.46
C TRP A 89 16.50 -8.19 8.80
N ASN A 90 17.46 -9.12 8.80
CA ASN A 90 18.24 -9.41 9.99
C ASN A 90 19.13 -8.22 10.37
N ARG A 91 19.22 -7.95 11.68
CA ARG A 91 20.07 -6.89 12.23
C ARG A 91 21.56 -7.27 12.28
N SER A 92 21.92 -8.52 12.03
CA SER A 92 23.32 -8.97 12.04
C SER A 92 24.10 -8.51 10.80
N ASP A 93 23.42 -8.17 9.70
CA ASP A 93 24.08 -7.74 8.44
C ASP A 93 24.40 -6.22 8.43
N THR A 94 24.57 -5.60 9.60
CA THR A 94 24.69 -4.14 9.74
C THR A 94 26.09 -3.65 9.34
N GLY A 95 26.25 -3.32 8.06
CA GLY A 95 27.00 -2.13 7.68
C GLY A 95 26.08 -0.92 7.74
N ALA A 96 26.23 -0.10 8.77
CA ALA A 96 25.60 1.21 9.00
C ALA A 96 24.07 1.25 9.21
N ALA A 97 23.68 1.51 10.46
CA ALA A 97 22.33 1.93 10.84
C ALA A 97 21.96 3.26 10.16
N ARG A 98 20.79 3.31 9.53
CA ARG A 98 20.20 4.53 8.99
C ARG A 98 19.67 5.35 10.17
N GLN A 99 20.26 6.51 10.45
CA GLN A 99 19.69 7.49 11.38
C GLN A 99 18.35 8.00 10.81
N PRO A 100 17.31 8.20 11.63
CA PRO A 100 16.10 8.89 11.19
C PRO A 100 16.45 10.34 10.81
N THR A 101 16.06 10.75 9.61
CA THR A 101 16.18 12.13 9.13
C THR A 101 15.41 13.07 10.07
N PRO A 102 15.99 14.17 10.56
CA PRO A 102 15.26 15.16 11.34
C PRO A 102 14.16 15.80 10.49
N GLN A 103 12.93 15.77 10.97
CA GLN A 103 11.85 16.58 10.40
C GLN A 103 12.11 18.06 10.73
N THR A 104 12.44 18.86 9.72
CA THR A 104 12.46 20.31 9.85
C THR A 104 11.03 20.81 10.03
N GLN A 105 10.70 21.33 11.20
CA GLN A 105 9.43 22.00 11.47
C GLN A 105 9.32 23.25 10.59
N HIS A 106 8.51 23.18 9.52
CA HIS A 106 8.02 24.38 8.86
C HIS A 106 6.89 24.98 9.70
N GLN A 107 7.25 26.00 10.48
CA GLN A 107 6.32 26.80 11.26
C GLN A 107 5.49 27.68 10.30
N VAL A 108 4.28 27.23 9.94
CA VAL A 108 3.31 28.09 9.25
C VAL A 108 2.80 29.13 10.25
N LYS A 109 3.27 30.37 10.14
CA LYS A 109 2.74 31.51 10.90
C LYS A 109 1.38 31.91 10.31
N THR A 110 0.30 31.45 10.92
CA THR A 110 -1.05 31.99 10.67
C THR A 110 -1.16 33.37 11.32
N LYS A 111 -1.15 34.43 10.51
CA LYS A 111 -1.53 35.79 10.94
C LYS A 111 -3.04 35.84 11.13
N THR A 112 -3.51 35.84 12.37
CA THR A 112 -4.91 36.15 12.70
C THR A 112 -5.17 37.63 12.41
N ARG A 113 -5.96 37.91 11.37
CA ARG A 113 -6.47 39.24 11.03
C ARG A 113 -7.61 39.55 12.00
N LYS A 114 -7.41 40.48 12.94
CA LYS A 114 -8.48 41.06 13.77
C LYS A 114 -9.49 41.76 12.86
N THR A 115 -10.74 41.30 12.87
CA THR A 115 -11.89 42.02 12.32
C THR A 115 -12.51 42.88 13.41
N ASN A 116 -12.37 44.19 13.27
CA ASN A 116 -13.20 45.17 13.96
C ASN A 116 -14.42 45.46 13.07
N LYS A 117 -15.60 44.97 13.43
CA LYS A 117 -16.85 45.75 13.59
C LYS A 117 -17.97 44.85 14.10
#